data_AF-A0A3E4XMJ5-F1
#
_entry.id   AF-A0A3E4XMJ5-F1
#
_cell.length_a   1.000
_cell.length_b   1.000
_cell.length_c   1.000
_cell.angle_alpha   90.00
_cell.angle_beta   90.00
_cell.angle_gamma   90.00
#
_symmetry.space_group_name_H-M   'P 1'
#
loop_
_entity.id
_entity.type
_entity.pdbx_description
1 polymer ?
#
loop_
_entity_poly.entity_id
_entity_poly.type
_entity_poly.pdbx_seq_one_letter_code
_entity_poly.pdbx_strand_id
1 'polypeptide(L)'
;MLKSLNGRFIIWEGVIVYIFLSCTPIAKKSFNYSSELEALSRLDLLPEFRSNCIVEQISSYDKTGGNDDGFNGTYSYIRKENNKLVIADLKGPGIINRIWTPTPTNDSLEFYFDGEKNASLKICFQDLFSNRQYPFIEPICGEGVGGFYCYLPIPYRKSCKIVLNGPLMKFYQIQYRNMPEYKIESFSTDLSPEAKNTLKKVCQIWQTFATPDIVTFAMGKSKTYQVEELSFSLAPGEEKVFFHTNVPGRILGFEINSKQYLHNNISINAIWDKEENPAIHIPLQDFFGYSAGKPSMNGMMIGSKSGRHYSFLPCPFDSTAEMKLQYRAGEGENLFITTKVYYNTEARNKQDEGKLYTFWHREINPKQGECYDFLSVKGRGHYVGTIHNAQGLYPNNMVFFEGDDSTYVDGKMRIHGTGSEDYYNGGWYDLPGKWNCAKSLPIHGCLDYHLQAARTGGFRFYTTDKLSFEKEFYMGIEHGMTGNTYPVDYSSVAFYYLDKP
;
A
#
# COMPACT_ATOMS: atom_id res chain seq x y z
N MET A 1 47.52 27.88 -16.80
CA MET A 1 47.37 29.13 -16.02
C MET A 1 46.08 28.98 -15.20
N LEU A 2 46.18 28.45 -13.99
CA LEU A 2 45.02 28.18 -13.11
C LEU A 2 44.46 29.52 -12.58
N LYS A 3 43.14 29.70 -12.66
CA LYS A 3 42.41 30.77 -11.95
C LYS A 3 41.96 30.25 -10.58
N SER A 4 42.24 31.05 -9.55
CA SER A 4 42.10 30.74 -8.14
C SER A 4 40.65 30.72 -7.65
N LEU A 5 40.36 29.79 -6.75
CA LEU A 5 39.23 29.81 -5.84
C LEU A 5 39.52 30.80 -4.68
N ASN A 6 38.58 31.69 -4.40
CA ASN A 6 38.63 32.60 -3.25
C ASN A 6 38.24 31.83 -1.97
N GLY A 7 39.23 31.41 -1.18
CA GLY A 7 39.05 31.00 0.21
C GLY A 7 39.44 32.13 1.16
N ARG A 8 38.57 32.46 2.12
CA ARG A 8 38.89 33.37 3.24
C ARG A 8 39.79 32.64 4.24
N PHE A 9 40.93 33.23 4.56
CA PHE A 9 41.84 32.74 5.60
C PHE A 9 41.64 33.51 6.90
N ILE A 10 41.53 32.80 8.03
CA ILE A 10 41.75 33.34 9.37
C ILE A 10 43.01 32.64 9.88
N ILE A 11 44.07 33.40 10.15
CA ILE A 11 45.34 32.91 10.69
C ILE A 11 45.37 33.30 12.16
N TRP A 12 45.40 32.31 13.05
CA TRP A 12 45.89 32.45 14.42
C TRP A 12 46.80 31.25 14.71
N GLU A 13 48.03 31.57 15.09
CA GLU A 13 49.06 30.73 15.70
C GLU A 13 49.10 29.22 15.32
N GLY A 14 49.98 28.90 14.37
CA GLY A 14 50.98 27.85 14.62
C GLY A 14 50.62 26.38 14.48
N VAL A 15 49.41 25.98 14.05
CA VAL A 15 49.13 24.57 13.66
C VAL A 15 48.20 24.52 12.45
N ILE A 16 48.72 24.11 11.28
CA ILE A 16 47.89 23.74 10.13
C ILE A 16 47.36 22.33 10.39
N VAL A 17 46.16 22.24 10.98
CA VAL A 17 45.41 20.98 11.05
C VAL A 17 44.73 20.77 9.70
N TYR A 18 45.30 19.92 8.85
CA TYR A 18 44.59 19.37 7.69
C TYR A 18 43.52 18.40 8.21
N ILE A 19 42.29 18.88 8.37
CA ILE A 19 41.13 17.99 8.51
C ILE A 19 40.86 17.41 7.12
N PHE A 20 41.49 16.28 6.82
CA PHE A 20 41.00 15.40 5.76
C PHE A 20 39.63 14.89 6.21
N LEU A 21 38.56 15.50 5.70
CA LEU A 21 37.26 14.85 5.60
C LEU A 21 37.45 13.68 4.64
N SER A 22 37.94 12.56 5.16
CA SER A 22 37.89 11.29 4.47
C SER A 22 36.41 10.94 4.33
N CYS A 23 35.81 11.26 3.19
CA CYS A 23 34.61 10.59 2.72
C CYS A 23 35.02 9.14 2.45
N THR A 24 35.04 8.31 3.49
CA THR A 24 35.02 6.87 3.29
C THR A 24 33.72 6.57 2.53
N PRO A 25 33.79 6.01 1.32
CA PRO A 25 32.58 5.62 0.61
C PRO A 25 31.87 4.59 1.48
N ILE A 26 30.68 4.92 1.96
CA ILE A 26 29.83 3.99 2.68
C ILE A 26 29.64 2.78 1.78
N ALA A 27 30.04 1.61 2.25
CA ALA A 27 29.89 0.37 1.49
C ALA A 27 28.41 0.16 1.18
N LYS A 28 28.07 0.02 -0.11
CA LYS A 28 26.69 -0.22 -0.52
C LYS A 28 26.20 -1.56 0.05
N LYS A 29 24.97 -1.59 0.55
CA LYS A 29 24.28 -2.79 1.02
C LYS A 29 24.14 -3.78 -0.14
N SER A 30 24.31 -5.07 0.12
CA SER A 30 24.07 -6.11 -0.88
C SER A 30 22.57 -6.23 -1.16
N PHE A 31 22.21 -6.44 -2.43
CA PHE A 31 20.86 -6.75 -2.85
C PHE A 31 20.76 -8.23 -3.24
N ASN A 32 19.70 -8.91 -2.78
CA ASN A 32 19.37 -10.27 -3.19
C ASN A 32 17.95 -10.25 -3.79
N TYR A 33 17.82 -10.67 -5.05
CA TYR A 33 16.55 -10.65 -5.77
C TYR A 33 15.53 -11.65 -5.20
N SER A 34 15.98 -12.82 -4.73
CA SER A 34 15.12 -13.79 -4.04
C SER A 34 14.53 -13.20 -2.76
N SER A 35 15.32 -12.45 -1.97
CA SER A 35 14.81 -11.77 -0.77
C SER A 35 13.79 -10.66 -1.10
N GLU A 36 13.98 -9.92 -2.20
CA GLU A 36 12.99 -8.93 -2.67
C GLU A 36 11.69 -9.59 -3.13
N LEU A 37 11.77 -10.76 -3.79
CA LEU A 37 10.58 -11.57 -4.12
C LEU A 37 9.88 -12.06 -2.86
N GLU A 38 10.62 -12.61 -1.90
CA GLU A 38 10.08 -13.13 -0.65
C GLU A 38 9.31 -12.04 0.12
N ALA A 39 9.77 -10.79 0.06
CA ALA A 39 9.14 -9.65 0.72
C ALA A 39 7.66 -9.40 0.31
N LEU A 40 7.21 -9.92 -0.84
CA LEU A 40 5.80 -9.89 -1.24
C LEU A 40 4.88 -10.72 -0.32
N SER A 41 5.44 -11.64 0.48
CA SER A 41 4.69 -12.50 1.40
C SER A 41 5.19 -12.42 2.86
N ARG A 42 6.20 -11.60 3.15
CA ARG A 42 6.80 -11.47 4.49
C ARG A 42 6.14 -10.38 5.32
N LEU A 43 4.96 -10.65 5.85
CA LEU A 43 4.25 -9.72 6.72
C LEU A 43 5.06 -9.34 7.96
N ASP A 44 5.88 -10.25 8.49
CA ASP A 44 6.76 -10.01 9.64
C ASP A 44 7.80 -8.91 9.41
N LEU A 45 8.10 -8.56 8.14
CA LEU A 45 8.98 -7.45 7.76
C LEU A 45 8.21 -6.15 7.48
N LEU A 46 6.88 -6.17 7.50
CA LEU A 46 6.06 -4.98 7.25
C LEU A 46 6.35 -3.84 8.25
N PRO A 47 6.61 -4.09 9.55
CA PRO A 47 6.98 -3.03 10.49
C PRO A 47 8.32 -2.35 10.21
N GLU A 48 9.20 -2.94 9.40
CA GLU A 48 10.57 -2.43 9.21
C GLU A 48 10.61 -1.13 8.41
N PHE A 49 11.26 -0.08 8.93
CA PHE A 49 11.48 1.16 8.20
C PHE A 49 12.37 0.94 6.98
N ARG A 50 12.16 1.77 5.96
CA ARG A 50 13.02 1.83 4.78
C ARG A 50 13.59 3.22 4.62
N SER A 51 14.74 3.44 5.24
CA SER A 51 15.40 4.74 5.13
C SER A 51 16.00 4.96 3.75
N ASN A 52 15.82 6.18 3.24
CA ASN A 52 16.29 6.64 1.93
C ASN A 52 15.78 5.83 0.72
N CYS A 53 14.76 5.00 0.89
CA CYS A 53 14.10 4.22 -0.17
C CYS A 53 12.64 4.66 -0.34
N ILE A 54 12.47 5.84 -0.92
CA ILE A 54 11.19 6.50 -1.18
C ILE A 54 10.54 5.90 -2.43
N VAL A 55 9.22 5.70 -2.36
CA VAL A 55 8.38 5.31 -3.49
C VAL A 55 7.90 6.56 -4.23
N GLU A 56 7.98 6.55 -5.55
CA GLU A 56 7.45 7.57 -6.45
C GLU A 56 6.58 6.90 -7.54
N GLN A 57 5.72 7.69 -8.19
CA GLN A 57 4.88 7.23 -9.29
C GLN A 57 5.07 8.10 -10.54
N ILE A 58 5.12 7.44 -11.69
CA ILE A 58 4.81 8.06 -12.98
C ILE A 58 3.44 7.55 -13.41
N SER A 59 2.54 8.45 -13.74
CA SER A 59 1.21 8.11 -14.25
C SER A 59 0.84 8.99 -15.44
N SER A 60 -0.29 8.67 -16.05
CA SER A 60 -0.89 9.42 -17.15
C SER A 60 -1.75 10.61 -16.71
N TYR A 61 -1.69 11.01 -15.44
CA TYR A 61 -2.52 12.07 -14.87
C TYR A 61 -2.43 13.39 -15.64
N ASP A 62 -3.53 14.14 -15.61
CA ASP A 62 -3.66 15.45 -16.21
C ASP A 62 -2.87 16.50 -15.43
N LYS A 63 -1.78 16.97 -16.04
CA LYS A 63 -0.87 17.95 -15.42
C LYS A 63 -1.47 19.34 -15.26
N THR A 64 -2.67 19.58 -15.79
CA THR A 64 -3.41 20.84 -15.61
C THR A 64 -4.36 20.83 -14.42
N GLY A 65 -4.55 19.67 -13.76
CA GLY A 65 -5.59 19.45 -12.76
C GLY A 65 -6.98 19.23 -13.38
N GLY A 66 -7.01 18.87 -14.67
CA GLY A 66 -8.19 18.40 -15.37
C GLY A 66 -8.44 16.91 -15.15
N ASN A 67 -9.13 16.26 -16.09
CA ASN A 67 -9.51 14.84 -16.00
C ASN A 67 -9.14 14.07 -17.29
N ASP A 68 -8.15 14.54 -18.08
CA ASP A 68 -7.61 13.80 -19.24
C ASP A 68 -6.48 12.86 -18.81
N ASP A 69 -6.74 11.99 -17.84
CA ASP A 69 -5.75 11.12 -17.17
C ASP A 69 -5.33 9.90 -17.99
N GLY A 70 -5.68 9.89 -19.29
CA GLY A 70 -5.39 8.78 -20.19
C GLY A 70 -6.36 8.63 -21.36
N PHE A 71 -7.43 9.42 -21.43
CA PHE A 71 -8.44 9.32 -22.49
C PHE A 71 -7.86 9.61 -23.87
N ASN A 72 -7.19 10.76 -24.03
CA ASN A 72 -6.61 11.19 -25.31
C ASN A 72 -5.13 10.79 -25.44
N GLY A 73 -4.50 10.34 -24.36
CA GLY A 73 -3.06 10.04 -24.30
C GLY A 73 -2.16 11.29 -24.27
N THR A 74 -2.73 12.47 -24.02
CA THR A 74 -2.02 13.77 -23.98
C THR A 74 -0.86 13.75 -22.99
N TYR A 75 -1.08 13.20 -21.80
CA TYR A 75 -0.08 13.12 -20.73
C TYR A 75 0.51 11.71 -20.56
N SER A 76 0.11 10.77 -21.41
CA SER A 76 0.44 9.35 -21.28
C SER A 76 1.84 8.95 -21.78
N TYR A 77 2.72 9.92 -22.01
CA TYR A 77 4.13 9.69 -22.31
C TYR A 77 4.97 10.95 -22.00
N ILE A 78 6.26 10.75 -21.73
CA ILE A 78 7.23 11.81 -21.46
C ILE A 78 7.68 12.49 -22.75
N ARG A 79 7.95 11.69 -23.79
CA ARG A 79 8.42 12.14 -25.11
C ARG A 79 8.30 11.04 -26.16
N LYS A 80 8.47 11.40 -27.44
CA LYS A 80 8.59 10.45 -28.56
C LYS A 80 10.05 10.25 -28.95
N GLU A 81 10.44 9.00 -29.19
CA GLU A 81 11.75 8.62 -29.74
C GLU A 81 11.54 7.61 -30.87
N ASN A 82 11.94 7.94 -32.11
CA ASN A 82 11.78 7.07 -33.28
C ASN A 82 10.35 6.53 -33.46
N ASN A 83 9.35 7.41 -33.33
CA ASN A 83 7.90 7.10 -33.36
C ASN A 83 7.40 6.17 -32.25
N LYS A 84 8.20 5.88 -31.22
CA LYS A 84 7.77 5.17 -30.01
C LYS A 84 7.53 6.13 -28.85
N LEU A 85 6.70 5.73 -27.90
CA LEU A 85 6.33 6.55 -26.74
C LEU A 85 7.19 6.17 -25.54
N VAL A 86 8.02 7.10 -25.05
CA VAL A 86 8.76 6.90 -23.79
C VAL A 86 7.82 7.21 -22.63
N ILE A 87 7.42 6.20 -21.87
CA ILE A 87 6.44 6.35 -20.77
C ILE A 87 7.12 6.48 -19.40
N ALA A 88 8.35 5.98 -19.26
CA ALA A 88 9.15 6.16 -18.05
C ALA A 88 10.63 6.33 -18.39
N ASP A 89 11.33 7.16 -17.62
CA ASP A 89 12.77 7.38 -17.73
C ASP A 89 13.39 7.54 -16.34
N LEU A 90 13.50 6.42 -15.64
CA LEU A 90 13.89 6.31 -14.24
C LEU A 90 15.41 6.40 -14.08
N LYS A 91 15.89 7.14 -13.07
CA LYS A 91 17.32 7.40 -12.83
C LYS A 91 17.77 6.88 -11.46
N GLY A 92 19.03 6.47 -11.40
CA GLY A 92 19.64 5.88 -10.21
C GLY A 92 19.35 4.39 -10.07
N PRO A 93 19.93 3.72 -9.06
CA PRO A 93 19.52 2.37 -8.68
C PRO A 93 18.09 2.40 -8.12
N GLY A 94 17.25 1.46 -8.53
CA GLY A 94 15.87 1.38 -8.07
C GLY A 94 15.16 0.10 -8.46
N ILE A 95 13.89 -0.02 -8.06
CA ILE A 95 13.02 -1.17 -8.30
C ILE A 95 11.67 -0.65 -8.72
N ILE A 96 11.11 -1.11 -9.84
CA ILE A 96 9.69 -0.92 -10.14
C ILE A 96 8.93 -1.95 -9.31
N ASN A 97 8.02 -1.47 -8.46
CA ASN A 97 7.29 -2.30 -7.51
C ASN A 97 5.86 -2.59 -7.97
N ARG A 98 5.27 -1.70 -8.79
CA ARG A 98 3.94 -1.88 -9.35
C ARG A 98 3.84 -1.25 -10.72
N ILE A 99 3.27 -1.98 -11.67
CA ILE A 99 2.75 -1.44 -12.93
C ILE A 99 1.25 -1.72 -12.95
N TRP A 100 0.45 -0.70 -13.23
CA TRP A 100 -1.00 -0.83 -13.39
C TRP A 100 -1.49 -0.12 -14.66
N THR A 101 -2.54 -0.68 -15.27
CA THR A 101 -3.31 -0.05 -16.35
C THR A 101 -4.69 -0.72 -16.44
N PRO A 102 -5.77 -0.02 -16.84
CA PRO A 102 -7.05 -0.61 -17.20
C PRO A 102 -7.17 -0.85 -18.72
N THR A 103 -6.12 -0.53 -19.48
CA THR A 103 -6.10 -0.53 -20.95
C THR A 103 -4.80 -1.11 -21.52
N PRO A 104 -4.40 -2.34 -21.17
CA PRO A 104 -3.24 -2.96 -21.80
C PRO A 104 -3.53 -3.21 -23.29
N THR A 105 -2.49 -3.17 -24.11
CA THR A 105 -2.57 -3.40 -25.56
C THR A 105 -1.73 -4.61 -25.98
N ASN A 106 -1.84 -4.98 -27.27
CA ASN A 106 -0.97 -5.98 -27.88
C ASN A 106 0.34 -5.38 -28.44
N ASP A 107 0.59 -4.09 -28.18
CA ASP A 107 1.82 -3.42 -28.59
C ASP A 107 3.00 -3.90 -27.75
N SER A 108 4.21 -3.67 -28.26
CA SER A 108 5.42 -4.06 -27.54
C SER A 108 5.80 -3.01 -26.50
N LEU A 109 5.94 -3.46 -25.25
CA LEU A 109 6.55 -2.70 -24.16
C LEU A 109 8.02 -3.11 -24.01
N GLU A 110 8.92 -2.13 -24.10
CA GLU A 110 10.36 -2.30 -24.20
C GLU A 110 11.05 -1.62 -23.01
N PHE A 111 11.84 -2.38 -22.24
CA PHE A 111 12.62 -1.91 -21.10
C PHE A 111 14.09 -1.88 -21.46
N TYR A 112 14.70 -0.71 -21.33
CA TYR A 112 16.11 -0.45 -21.55
C TYR A 112 16.75 -0.19 -20.19
N PHE A 113 17.54 -1.14 -19.68
CA PHE A 113 18.22 -1.00 -18.41
C PHE A 113 19.58 -0.32 -18.60
N ASP A 114 20.00 0.49 -17.64
CA ASP A 114 21.37 1.03 -17.52
C ASP A 114 21.95 1.73 -18.76
N GLY A 115 21.10 2.28 -19.64
CA GLY A 115 21.52 2.94 -20.88
C GLY A 115 21.88 1.98 -22.01
N GLU A 116 21.43 0.74 -21.94
CA GLU A 116 21.58 -0.25 -23.02
C GLU A 116 20.98 0.25 -24.34
N LYS A 117 21.62 -0.11 -25.45
CA LYS A 117 21.17 0.27 -26.80
C LYS A 117 19.96 -0.54 -27.27
N ASN A 118 19.85 -1.78 -26.80
CA ASN A 118 18.76 -2.69 -27.11
C ASN A 118 17.93 -2.93 -25.85
N ALA A 119 16.63 -3.16 -26.01
CA ALA A 119 15.76 -3.50 -24.89
C ALA A 119 16.12 -4.90 -24.38
N SER A 120 16.45 -5.01 -23.09
CA SER A 120 16.76 -6.29 -22.44
C SER A 120 15.51 -7.05 -22.02
N LEU A 121 14.40 -6.35 -21.82
CA LEU A 121 13.07 -6.95 -21.72
C LEU A 121 12.18 -6.32 -22.80
N LYS A 122 11.69 -7.15 -23.71
CA LYS A 122 10.72 -6.78 -24.74
C LYS A 122 9.55 -7.76 -24.64
N ILE A 123 8.38 -7.24 -24.31
CA ILE A 123 7.17 -8.03 -24.03
C ILE A 123 5.95 -7.40 -24.71
N CYS A 124 4.93 -8.19 -25.03
CA CYS A 124 3.60 -7.66 -25.31
C CYS A 124 3.05 -6.98 -24.04
N PHE A 125 2.49 -5.78 -24.12
CA PHE A 125 2.06 -5.04 -22.93
C PHE A 125 1.05 -5.84 -22.09
N GLN A 126 0.08 -6.50 -22.74
CA GLN A 126 -0.88 -7.38 -22.06
C GLN A 126 -0.24 -8.59 -21.36
N ASP A 127 0.92 -9.06 -21.83
CA ASP A 127 1.58 -10.26 -21.27
C ASP A 127 2.35 -10.01 -19.98
N LEU A 128 2.45 -8.75 -19.52
CA LEU A 128 2.83 -8.45 -18.13
C LEU A 128 1.79 -8.98 -17.12
N PHE A 129 0.55 -9.23 -17.56
CA PHE A 129 -0.59 -9.49 -16.69
C PHE A 129 -1.30 -10.81 -17.00
N SER A 130 -1.07 -11.39 -18.19
CA SER A 130 -1.88 -12.48 -18.75
C SER A 130 -1.50 -13.88 -18.29
N ASN A 131 -0.48 -14.02 -17.43
CA ASN A 131 0.11 -15.30 -17.00
C ASN A 131 0.70 -16.14 -18.17
N ARG A 132 0.91 -15.54 -19.36
CA ARG A 132 1.46 -16.23 -20.54
C ARG A 132 2.99 -16.20 -20.63
N GLN A 133 3.63 -15.23 -19.98
CA GLN A 133 5.08 -15.00 -20.08
C GLN A 133 5.73 -15.12 -18.70
N TYR A 134 6.51 -16.18 -18.46
CA TYR A 134 7.35 -16.26 -17.27
C TYR A 134 8.42 -15.15 -17.28
N PRO A 135 8.72 -14.47 -16.14
CA PRO A 135 8.21 -14.67 -14.78
C PRO A 135 6.97 -13.86 -14.37
N PHE A 136 6.25 -13.25 -15.32
CA PHE A 136 5.03 -12.47 -15.08
C PHE A 136 3.83 -13.40 -14.94
N ILE A 137 3.64 -13.90 -13.72
CA ILE A 137 2.67 -14.97 -13.42
C ILE A 137 1.68 -14.58 -12.33
N GLU A 138 0.52 -15.23 -12.37
CA GLU A 138 -0.50 -15.05 -11.34
C GLU A 138 -0.06 -15.64 -9.99
N PRO A 139 -0.59 -15.12 -8.87
CA PRO A 139 -1.52 -13.99 -8.73
C PRO A 139 -0.81 -12.65 -8.42
N ILE A 140 0.52 -12.60 -8.45
CA ILE A 140 1.26 -11.35 -8.23
C ILE A 140 1.20 -10.42 -9.46
N CYS A 141 0.94 -10.98 -10.63
CA CYS A 141 0.51 -10.29 -11.83
C CYS A 141 -0.87 -10.79 -12.23
N GLY A 142 -1.75 -9.92 -12.71
CA GLY A 142 -3.09 -10.36 -13.09
C GLY A 142 -4.01 -9.22 -13.46
N GLU A 143 -5.30 -9.55 -13.49
CA GLU A 143 -6.39 -8.60 -13.68
C GLU A 143 -7.50 -8.82 -12.67
N GLY A 144 -8.30 -7.80 -12.46
CA GLY A 144 -9.56 -7.89 -11.75
C GLY A 144 -10.07 -6.52 -11.35
N VAL A 145 -11.35 -6.46 -10.97
CA VAL A 145 -12.07 -5.20 -10.68
C VAL A 145 -11.87 -4.11 -11.75
N GLY A 146 -11.62 -4.55 -12.99
CA GLY A 146 -11.46 -3.71 -14.17
C GLY A 146 -10.04 -3.26 -14.53
N GLY A 147 -9.06 -3.42 -13.64
CA GLY A 147 -7.66 -3.09 -13.89
C GLY A 147 -6.76 -4.30 -14.04
N PHE A 148 -5.55 -4.05 -14.54
CA PHE A 148 -4.45 -4.99 -14.68
C PHE A 148 -3.28 -4.52 -13.81
N TYR A 149 -2.64 -5.43 -13.10
CA TYR A 149 -1.58 -5.10 -12.15
C TYR A 149 -0.42 -6.11 -12.24
N CYS A 150 0.79 -5.61 -12.01
CA CYS A 150 2.01 -6.40 -11.91
C CYS A 150 2.79 -5.94 -10.68
N TYR A 151 2.91 -6.81 -9.67
CA TYR A 151 3.70 -6.59 -8.45
C TYR A 151 5.07 -7.30 -8.49
N LEU A 152 5.42 -7.94 -9.61
CA LEU A 152 6.75 -8.53 -9.77
C LEU A 152 7.81 -7.41 -9.72
N PRO A 153 8.78 -7.47 -8.78
CA PRO A 153 9.81 -6.45 -8.69
C PRO A 153 10.72 -6.43 -9.92
N ILE A 154 10.88 -5.27 -10.57
CA ILE A 154 11.79 -5.11 -11.72
C ILE A 154 12.94 -4.17 -11.31
N PRO A 155 14.05 -4.70 -10.78
CA PRO A 155 15.20 -3.90 -10.38
C PRO A 155 16.00 -3.34 -11.57
N TYR A 156 16.67 -2.20 -11.35
CA TYR A 156 17.59 -1.57 -12.29
C TYR A 156 18.74 -0.90 -11.53
N ARG A 157 19.96 -1.02 -12.05
CA ARG A 157 21.18 -0.61 -11.34
C ARG A 157 21.52 0.87 -11.48
N LYS A 158 21.25 1.48 -12.63
CA LYS A 158 21.58 2.87 -12.94
C LYS A 158 20.41 3.64 -13.51
N SER A 159 19.57 2.99 -14.32
CA SER A 159 18.39 3.61 -14.93
C SER A 159 17.48 2.55 -15.55
N CYS A 160 16.21 2.88 -15.73
CA CYS A 160 15.29 2.10 -16.55
C CYS A 160 14.47 3.05 -17.43
N LYS A 161 14.56 2.90 -18.75
CA LYS A 161 13.68 3.58 -19.70
C LYS A 161 12.65 2.58 -20.22
N ILE A 162 11.37 2.92 -20.13
CA ILE A 162 10.26 2.09 -20.60
C ILE A 162 9.63 2.78 -21.80
N VAL A 163 9.50 2.03 -22.89
CA VAL A 163 9.05 2.52 -24.19
C VAL A 163 7.91 1.66 -24.69
N LEU A 164 6.77 2.26 -25.00
CA LEU A 164 5.69 1.62 -25.74
C LEU A 164 5.94 1.81 -27.24
N ASN A 165 6.11 0.70 -27.96
CA ASN A 165 6.12 0.67 -29.41
C ASN A 165 4.68 0.44 -29.92
N GLY A 166 3.86 1.47 -29.76
CA GLY A 166 2.46 1.51 -30.15
C GLY A 166 2.01 2.94 -30.46
N PRO A 167 0.88 3.11 -31.14
CA PRO A 167 0.42 4.43 -31.58
C PRO A 167 -0.10 5.31 -30.43
N LEU A 168 -0.58 4.70 -29.34
CA LEU A 168 -1.26 5.37 -28.24
C LEU A 168 -1.01 4.63 -26.92
N MET A 169 -0.59 5.37 -25.90
CA MET A 169 -0.69 4.95 -24.49
C MET A 169 -1.88 5.68 -23.87
N LYS A 170 -2.67 4.96 -23.07
CA LYS A 170 -3.80 5.53 -22.32
C LYS A 170 -3.45 5.60 -20.82
N PHE A 171 -4.32 5.13 -19.96
CA PHE A 171 -4.16 5.13 -18.51
C PHE A 171 -3.03 4.19 -18.08
N TYR A 172 -2.11 4.69 -17.26
CA TYR A 172 -1.12 3.82 -16.60
C TYR A 172 -0.60 4.46 -15.32
N GLN A 173 -0.09 3.61 -14.43
CA GLN A 173 0.64 3.99 -13.23
C GLN A 173 1.85 3.06 -13.07
N ILE A 174 3.04 3.63 -12.88
CA ILE A 174 4.29 2.92 -12.60
C ILE A 174 4.84 3.43 -11.28
N GLN A 175 4.76 2.62 -10.23
CA GLN A 175 5.34 2.92 -8.92
C GLN A 175 6.73 2.28 -8.81
N TYR A 176 7.70 3.07 -8.38
CA TYR A 176 9.09 2.65 -8.24
C TYR A 176 9.72 3.20 -6.97
N ARG A 177 10.63 2.42 -6.39
CA ARG A 177 11.40 2.75 -5.21
C ARG A 177 12.85 3.02 -5.57
N ASN A 178 13.41 4.15 -5.12
CA ASN A 178 14.84 4.38 -5.26
C ASN A 178 15.64 3.52 -4.25
N MET A 179 16.85 3.11 -4.64
CA MET A 179 17.72 2.23 -3.84
C MET A 179 19.17 2.76 -3.79
N PRO A 180 19.40 4.03 -3.40
CA PRO A 180 20.70 4.71 -3.56
C PRO A 180 21.86 4.01 -2.83
N GLU A 181 21.56 3.43 -1.67
CA GLU A 181 22.53 2.75 -0.80
C GLU A 181 22.78 1.29 -1.17
N TYR A 182 22.09 0.74 -2.17
CA TYR A 182 22.17 -0.69 -2.51
C TYR A 182 22.99 -0.92 -3.78
N LYS A 183 23.75 -2.02 -3.78
CA LYS A 183 24.35 -2.59 -4.98
C LYS A 183 23.35 -3.57 -5.59
N ILE A 184 22.53 -3.04 -6.49
CA ILE A 184 21.46 -3.77 -7.17
C ILE A 184 21.89 -4.15 -8.60
N GLU A 185 21.42 -5.30 -9.08
CA GLU A 185 21.59 -5.71 -10.47
C GLU A 185 20.28 -5.50 -11.24
N SER A 186 20.40 -5.21 -12.54
CA SER A 186 19.24 -5.01 -13.39
C SER A 186 18.49 -6.32 -13.67
N PHE A 187 17.18 -6.23 -13.82
CA PHE A 187 16.29 -7.37 -13.99
C PHE A 187 16.64 -8.24 -15.19
N SER A 188 16.47 -9.55 -15.03
CA SER A 188 16.58 -10.56 -16.09
C SER A 188 15.38 -11.48 -16.02
N THR A 189 14.84 -11.89 -17.17
CA THR A 189 13.79 -12.92 -17.22
C THR A 189 14.32 -14.32 -16.94
N ASP A 190 15.62 -14.56 -17.12
CA ASP A 190 16.25 -15.82 -16.70
C ASP A 190 16.59 -15.78 -15.21
N LEU A 191 15.58 -16.08 -14.40
CA LEU A 191 15.71 -16.11 -12.95
C LEU A 191 16.63 -17.25 -12.49
N SER A 192 17.41 -17.00 -11.44
CA SER A 192 18.21 -18.05 -10.77
C SER A 192 17.29 -19.16 -10.22
N PRO A 193 17.77 -20.40 -10.02
CA PRO A 193 16.97 -21.47 -9.42
C PRO A 193 16.34 -21.09 -8.07
N GLU A 194 17.07 -20.32 -7.26
CA GLU A 194 16.59 -19.80 -5.97
C GLU A 194 15.43 -18.79 -6.16
N ALA A 195 15.57 -17.84 -7.08
CA ALA A 195 14.52 -16.87 -7.39
C ALA A 195 13.28 -17.55 -7.99
N LYS A 196 13.47 -18.54 -8.87
CA LYS A 196 12.38 -19.36 -9.44
C LYS A 196 11.59 -20.07 -8.33
N ASN A 197 12.28 -20.69 -7.37
CA ASN A 197 11.66 -21.36 -6.23
C ASN A 197 10.95 -20.38 -5.29
N THR A 198 11.56 -19.22 -5.04
CA THR A 198 10.98 -18.19 -4.17
C THR A 198 9.71 -17.59 -4.77
N LEU A 199 9.75 -17.22 -6.05
CA LEU A 199 8.57 -16.74 -6.78
C LEU A 199 7.42 -17.76 -6.72
N LYS A 200 7.71 -19.06 -6.90
CA LYS A 200 6.70 -20.12 -6.77
C LYS A 200 6.04 -20.13 -5.39
N LYS A 201 6.83 -20.03 -4.31
CA LYS A 201 6.30 -20.01 -2.93
C LYS A 201 5.45 -18.77 -2.66
N VAL A 202 5.89 -17.60 -3.11
CA VAL A 202 5.13 -16.34 -3.00
C VAL A 202 3.78 -16.47 -3.71
N CYS A 203 3.77 -16.97 -4.95
CA CYS A 203 2.51 -17.19 -5.68
C CYS A 203 1.59 -18.18 -4.96
N GLN A 204 2.12 -19.25 -4.37
CA GLN A 204 1.33 -20.20 -3.58
C GLN A 204 0.67 -19.52 -2.35
N ILE A 205 1.42 -18.68 -1.63
CA ILE A 205 0.87 -17.91 -0.50
C ILE A 205 -0.25 -16.98 -0.97
N TRP A 206 -0.02 -16.22 -2.04
CA TRP A 206 -1.03 -15.30 -2.57
C TRP A 206 -2.24 -16.03 -3.13
N GLN A 207 -2.11 -17.25 -3.68
CA GLN A 207 -3.23 -18.06 -4.16
C GLN A 207 -4.17 -18.48 -3.02
N THR A 208 -3.64 -18.62 -1.80
CA THR A 208 -4.44 -19.00 -0.62
C THR A 208 -5.17 -17.83 0.05
N PHE A 209 -5.11 -16.61 -0.51
CA PHE A 209 -5.71 -15.41 0.10
C PHE A 209 -7.21 -15.55 0.43
N ALA A 210 -7.94 -16.39 -0.30
CA ALA A 210 -9.38 -16.59 -0.09
C ALA A 210 -9.70 -17.35 1.20
N THR A 211 -8.72 -18.02 1.81
CA THR A 211 -8.80 -18.75 3.08
C THR A 211 -7.52 -18.48 3.89
N PRO A 212 -7.30 -17.22 4.30
CA PRO A 212 -6.02 -16.84 4.86
C PRO A 212 -5.90 -17.39 6.29
N ASP A 213 -4.70 -17.82 6.65
CA ASP A 213 -4.38 -18.41 7.93
C ASP A 213 -3.05 -17.83 8.43
N ILE A 214 -2.96 -17.56 9.72
CA ILE A 214 -1.75 -17.01 10.32
C ILE A 214 -0.53 -17.91 10.11
N VAL A 215 -0.73 -19.24 10.00
CA VAL A 215 0.33 -20.21 9.73
C VAL A 215 1.04 -19.91 8.41
N THR A 216 0.33 -19.36 7.41
CA THR A 216 0.91 -18.94 6.14
C THR A 216 1.95 -17.83 6.30
N PHE A 217 1.85 -17.02 7.36
CA PHE A 217 2.75 -15.90 7.66
C PHE A 217 3.66 -16.16 8.87
N ALA A 218 3.65 -17.38 9.40
CA ALA A 218 4.47 -17.79 10.54
C ALA A 218 5.94 -18.02 10.14
N MET A 219 6.64 -16.95 9.76
CA MET A 219 8.02 -16.97 9.31
C MET A 219 8.83 -15.79 9.86
N GLY A 220 10.16 -15.89 9.82
CA GLY A 220 11.06 -14.88 10.36
C GLY A 220 10.75 -14.54 11.82
N LYS A 221 10.47 -13.26 12.10
CA LYS A 221 10.14 -12.76 13.45
C LYS A 221 8.79 -13.29 13.98
N SER A 222 7.98 -13.85 13.08
CA SER A 222 6.67 -14.45 13.35
C SER A 222 6.70 -15.99 13.38
N LYS A 223 7.88 -16.61 13.29
CA LYS A 223 8.01 -18.08 13.15
C LYS A 223 7.39 -18.87 14.30
N THR A 224 7.56 -18.38 15.53
CA THR A 224 7.02 -19.00 16.74
C THR A 224 6.07 -18.05 17.42
N TYR A 225 4.91 -18.54 17.82
CA TYR A 225 3.89 -17.75 18.50
C TYR A 225 3.04 -18.60 19.44
N GLN A 226 2.35 -17.91 20.35
CA GLN A 226 1.32 -18.43 21.23
C GLN A 226 -0.04 -17.92 20.76
N VAL A 227 -1.10 -18.60 21.20
CA VAL A 227 -2.48 -18.21 20.90
C VAL A 227 -3.21 -18.02 22.22
N GLU A 228 -3.77 -16.83 22.41
CA GLU A 228 -4.71 -16.55 23.49
C GLU A 228 -6.12 -16.50 22.90
N GLU A 229 -6.98 -17.42 23.36
CA GLU A 229 -8.38 -17.48 22.95
C GLU A 229 -9.28 -17.11 24.13
N LEU A 230 -10.23 -16.21 23.90
CA LEU A 230 -11.21 -15.79 24.90
C LEU A 230 -12.60 -15.80 24.29
N SER A 231 -13.58 -16.38 25.00
CA SER A 231 -15.00 -16.31 24.64
C SER A 231 -15.78 -15.59 25.72
N PHE A 232 -16.65 -14.66 25.33
CA PHE A 232 -17.42 -13.83 26.25
C PHE A 232 -18.75 -13.36 25.63
N SER A 233 -19.65 -12.91 26.51
CA SER A 233 -20.80 -12.11 26.10
C SER A 233 -20.46 -10.63 26.21
N LEU A 234 -20.95 -9.82 25.28
CA LEU A 234 -20.79 -8.37 25.25
C LEU A 234 -22.17 -7.72 25.07
N ALA A 235 -22.65 -7.01 26.07
CA ALA A 235 -23.91 -6.28 26.05
C ALA A 235 -23.72 -4.81 25.65
N PRO A 236 -24.78 -4.11 25.17
CA PRO A 236 -24.72 -2.67 24.92
C PRO A 236 -24.26 -1.90 26.18
N GLY A 237 -23.27 -1.01 26.01
CA GLY A 237 -22.69 -0.23 27.10
C GLY A 237 -21.52 -0.90 27.81
N GLU A 238 -21.21 -2.17 27.49
CA GLU A 238 -20.07 -2.89 28.05
C GLU A 238 -18.78 -2.70 27.24
N GLU A 239 -17.67 -2.89 27.94
CA GLU A 239 -16.36 -3.09 27.33
C GLU A 239 -15.74 -4.38 27.84
N LYS A 240 -14.94 -5.03 26.98
CA LYS A 240 -14.23 -6.26 27.33
C LYS A 240 -12.81 -6.23 26.80
N VAL A 241 -11.85 -6.20 27.72
CA VAL A 241 -10.44 -6.52 27.43
C VAL A 241 -10.36 -8.00 27.11
N PHE A 242 -9.82 -8.31 25.93
CA PHE A 242 -9.67 -9.69 25.44
C PHE A 242 -8.21 -10.11 25.26
N PHE A 243 -7.28 -9.17 25.37
CA PHE A 243 -5.85 -9.44 25.40
C PHE A 243 -5.14 -8.36 26.20
N HIS A 244 -4.26 -8.79 27.10
CA HIS A 244 -3.40 -7.90 27.88
C HIS A 244 -2.07 -8.57 28.17
N THR A 245 -0.97 -7.86 27.93
CA THR A 245 0.36 -8.31 28.32
C THR A 245 1.21 -7.15 28.82
N ASN A 246 2.09 -7.46 29.79
CA ASN A 246 3.13 -6.57 30.30
C ASN A 246 4.54 -7.03 29.90
N VAL A 247 4.63 -7.92 28.91
CA VAL A 247 5.88 -8.46 28.39
C VAL A 247 6.09 -7.94 26.98
N PRO A 248 7.21 -7.27 26.67
CA PRO A 248 7.52 -6.78 25.32
C PRO A 248 7.39 -7.89 24.28
N GLY A 249 6.95 -7.55 23.07
CA GLY A 249 6.77 -8.56 22.04
C GLY A 249 6.09 -8.02 20.79
N ARG A 250 5.42 -8.93 20.09
CA ARG A 250 4.60 -8.61 18.92
C ARG A 250 3.34 -9.43 18.89
N ILE A 251 2.27 -8.79 18.46
CA ILE A 251 1.06 -9.45 17.99
C ILE A 251 1.27 -9.68 16.50
N LEU A 252 1.20 -10.92 16.04
CA LEU A 252 1.31 -11.28 14.63
C LEU A 252 -0.02 -11.05 13.91
N GLY A 253 -1.12 -11.19 14.65
CA GLY A 253 -2.47 -10.97 14.17
C GLY A 253 -3.50 -11.34 15.22
N PHE A 254 -4.77 -11.13 14.90
CA PHE A 254 -5.90 -11.49 15.75
C PHE A 254 -7.14 -11.83 14.93
N GLU A 255 -8.07 -12.53 15.58
CA GLU A 255 -9.40 -12.83 15.06
C GLU A 255 -10.48 -12.39 16.03
N ILE A 256 -11.61 -11.92 15.49
CA ILE A 256 -12.84 -11.61 16.23
C ILE A 256 -13.99 -12.34 15.52
N ASN A 257 -14.53 -13.35 16.20
CA ASN A 257 -15.47 -14.29 15.60
C ASN A 257 -16.81 -14.20 16.33
N SER A 258 -17.89 -14.08 15.56
CA SER A 258 -19.25 -14.19 16.10
C SER A 258 -20.17 -14.87 15.09
N LYS A 259 -21.11 -15.67 15.60
CA LYS A 259 -22.23 -16.19 14.80
C LYS A 259 -23.32 -15.13 14.61
N GLN A 260 -23.35 -14.14 15.50
CA GLN A 260 -24.25 -13.00 15.41
C GLN A 260 -23.65 -11.93 14.52
N TYR A 261 -24.51 -11.06 14.02
CA TYR A 261 -24.10 -9.93 13.22
C TYR A 261 -23.35 -8.89 14.08
N LEU A 262 -22.12 -8.55 13.70
CA LEU A 262 -21.38 -7.50 14.37
C LEU A 262 -21.88 -6.14 13.90
N HIS A 263 -22.48 -5.38 14.80
CA HIS A 263 -23.04 -4.05 14.54
C HIS A 263 -21.96 -2.95 14.46
N ASN A 264 -22.26 -1.84 13.79
CA ASN A 264 -21.33 -0.71 13.63
C ASN A 264 -21.09 0.11 14.92
N ASN A 265 -21.81 -0.22 15.99
CA ASN A 265 -21.69 0.41 17.31
C ASN A 265 -20.70 -0.35 18.23
N ILE A 266 -20.03 -1.37 17.71
CA ILE A 266 -18.94 -2.09 18.37
C ILE A 266 -17.63 -1.57 17.78
N SER A 267 -16.69 -1.18 18.64
CA SER A 267 -15.39 -0.68 18.23
C SER A 267 -14.27 -1.54 18.81
N ILE A 268 -13.21 -1.74 18.01
CA ILE A 268 -11.95 -2.28 18.50
C ILE A 268 -11.08 -1.14 19.01
N ASN A 269 -10.45 -1.39 20.16
CA ASN A 269 -9.52 -0.50 20.81
C ASN A 269 -8.22 -1.26 21.07
N ALA A 270 -7.08 -0.69 20.70
CA ALA A 270 -5.77 -1.21 21.04
C ALA A 270 -4.82 -0.10 21.48
N ILE A 271 -4.12 -0.32 22.59
CA ILE A 271 -3.13 0.62 23.15
C ILE A 271 -1.80 -0.11 23.28
N TRP A 272 -0.76 0.46 22.69
CA TRP A 272 0.63 0.00 22.85
C TRP A 272 1.30 0.84 23.94
N ASP A 273 2.10 0.20 24.78
CA ASP A 273 3.05 0.89 25.68
C ASP A 273 2.48 1.99 26.58
N LYS A 274 1.19 1.87 26.92
CA LYS A 274 0.43 2.88 27.69
C LYS A 274 0.45 4.26 27.03
N GLU A 275 0.56 4.31 25.71
CA GLU A 275 0.45 5.54 24.92
C GLU A 275 -0.90 6.21 25.17
N GLU A 276 -0.91 7.54 25.25
CA GLU A 276 -2.13 8.32 25.51
C GLU A 276 -3.14 8.20 24.36
N ASN A 277 -2.64 8.19 23.12
CA ASN A 277 -3.43 8.01 21.93
C ASN A 277 -3.55 6.50 21.62
N PRO A 278 -4.77 5.95 21.46
CA PRO A 278 -4.93 4.57 21.07
C PRO A 278 -4.39 4.35 19.67
N ALA A 279 -3.66 3.26 19.47
CA ALA A 279 -3.13 2.92 18.16
C ALA A 279 -4.20 2.40 17.21
N ILE A 280 -5.24 1.77 17.77
CA ILE A 280 -6.44 1.39 17.03
C ILE A 280 -7.64 1.86 17.85
N HIS A 281 -8.53 2.64 17.24
CA HIS A 281 -9.82 3.02 17.81
C HIS A 281 -10.83 3.22 16.68
N ILE A 282 -11.49 2.13 16.27
CA ILE A 282 -12.28 2.11 15.03
C ILE A 282 -13.52 1.21 15.18
N PRO A 283 -14.68 1.57 14.61
CA PRO A 283 -15.80 0.64 14.44
C PRO A 283 -15.36 -0.66 13.75
N LEU A 284 -15.80 -1.81 14.25
CA LEU A 284 -15.37 -3.12 13.72
C LEU A 284 -15.71 -3.29 12.24
N GLN A 285 -16.88 -2.78 11.82
CA GLN A 285 -17.30 -2.88 10.42
C GLN A 285 -16.35 -2.12 9.49
N ASP A 286 -15.96 -0.90 9.86
CA ASP A 286 -15.02 -0.09 9.07
C ASP A 286 -13.62 -0.73 9.06
N PHE A 287 -13.15 -1.24 10.21
CA PHE A 287 -11.85 -1.91 10.31
C PHE A 287 -11.75 -3.17 9.42
N PHE A 288 -12.84 -3.92 9.27
CA PHE A 288 -12.90 -5.16 8.49
C PHE A 288 -13.51 -5.00 7.09
N GLY A 289 -13.60 -3.77 6.58
CA GLY A 289 -14.00 -3.50 5.19
C GLY A 289 -15.42 -3.94 4.88
N TYR A 290 -16.36 -3.61 5.77
CA TYR A 290 -17.78 -3.75 5.47
C TYR A 290 -18.23 -2.66 4.51
N SER A 291 -19.28 -2.95 3.74
CA SER A 291 -20.03 -1.93 3.00
C SER A 291 -21.53 -2.15 3.17
N ALA A 292 -22.28 -1.07 3.41
CA ALA A 292 -23.72 -1.13 3.70
C ALA A 292 -24.10 -2.14 4.81
N GLY A 293 -23.24 -2.25 5.82
CA GLY A 293 -23.41 -3.21 6.89
C GLY A 293 -23.23 -4.67 6.46
N LYS A 294 -22.54 -4.98 5.37
CA LYS A 294 -22.25 -6.37 4.97
C LYS A 294 -20.74 -6.60 4.90
N PRO A 295 -20.24 -7.78 5.29
CA PRO A 295 -18.88 -8.21 4.98
C PRO A 295 -18.61 -8.08 3.48
N SER A 296 -17.62 -7.27 3.11
CA SER A 296 -17.31 -6.96 1.70
C SER A 296 -15.84 -7.18 1.33
N MET A 297 -14.95 -7.30 2.32
CA MET A 297 -13.52 -7.47 2.13
C MET A 297 -13.05 -8.84 2.63
N ASN A 298 -12.33 -9.58 1.79
CA ASN A 298 -11.64 -10.82 2.13
C ASN A 298 -10.24 -10.82 1.49
N GLY A 299 -9.34 -10.02 2.06
CA GLY A 299 -7.96 -9.88 1.60
C GLY A 299 -7.00 -10.86 2.27
N MET A 300 -5.78 -10.96 1.74
CA MET A 300 -4.73 -11.86 2.24
C MET A 300 -4.32 -11.56 3.69
N MET A 301 -4.29 -10.28 4.08
CA MET A 301 -3.79 -9.81 5.37
C MET A 301 -4.90 -9.45 6.35
N ILE A 302 -6.05 -8.99 5.86
CA ILE A 302 -7.14 -8.49 6.67
C ILE A 302 -8.45 -8.65 5.91
N GLY A 303 -9.52 -8.96 6.63
CA GLY A 303 -10.85 -9.10 6.04
C GLY A 303 -11.81 -9.86 6.93
N SER A 304 -12.92 -10.25 6.32
CA SER A 304 -13.99 -11.00 6.97
C SER A 304 -14.59 -12.03 6.02
N LYS A 305 -14.89 -13.23 6.56
CA LYS A 305 -15.55 -14.30 5.82
C LYS A 305 -16.30 -15.23 6.76
N SER A 306 -17.57 -15.46 6.48
CA SER A 306 -18.40 -16.44 7.21
C SER A 306 -18.38 -16.27 8.75
N GLY A 307 -18.48 -15.04 9.24
CA GLY A 307 -18.47 -14.71 10.67
C GLY A 307 -17.08 -14.63 11.32
N ARG A 308 -16.01 -14.95 10.57
CA ARG A 308 -14.63 -14.76 11.00
C ARG A 308 -14.11 -13.40 10.51
N HIS A 309 -13.53 -12.61 11.42
CA HIS A 309 -12.86 -11.35 11.11
C HIS A 309 -11.41 -11.46 11.54
N TYR A 310 -10.47 -11.18 10.66
CA TYR A 310 -9.05 -11.41 10.91
C TYR A 310 -8.22 -10.21 10.46
N SER A 311 -7.14 -9.94 11.20
CA SER A 311 -6.05 -9.07 10.78
C SER A 311 -4.73 -9.73 11.13
N PHE A 312 -3.86 -9.88 10.14
CA PHE A 312 -2.51 -10.44 10.24
C PHE A 312 -1.43 -9.36 10.03
N LEU A 313 -1.80 -8.10 10.24
CA LEU A 313 -0.86 -6.98 10.28
C LEU A 313 -0.08 -7.04 11.61
N PRO A 314 1.26 -7.16 11.60
CA PRO A 314 2.01 -7.27 12.85
C PRO A 314 1.99 -5.99 13.68
N CYS A 315 1.78 -6.12 14.98
CA CYS A 315 1.80 -5.02 15.93
C CYS A 315 2.94 -5.28 16.95
N PRO A 316 4.18 -4.85 16.67
CA PRO A 316 5.26 -4.91 17.65
C PRO A 316 5.10 -3.79 18.69
N PHE A 317 5.48 -4.06 19.94
CA PHE A 317 5.36 -3.13 21.07
C PHE A 317 6.52 -3.33 22.06
N ASP A 318 6.81 -2.30 22.87
CA ASP A 318 8.05 -2.23 23.66
C ASP A 318 7.92 -2.68 25.12
N SER A 319 6.70 -2.76 25.65
CA SER A 319 6.42 -2.95 27.08
C SER A 319 5.04 -3.56 27.34
N THR A 320 3.95 -2.96 26.85
CA THR A 320 2.59 -3.42 27.12
C THR A 320 1.74 -3.41 25.85
N ALA A 321 0.79 -4.33 25.77
CA ALA A 321 -0.26 -4.30 24.78
C ALA A 321 -1.59 -4.63 25.44
N GLU A 322 -2.59 -3.80 25.21
CA GLU A 322 -3.98 -4.03 25.62
C GLU A 322 -4.89 -3.94 24.40
N MET A 323 -5.77 -4.93 24.23
CA MET A 323 -6.82 -4.91 23.21
C MET A 323 -8.19 -5.18 23.85
N LYS A 324 -9.17 -4.35 23.49
CA LYS A 324 -10.55 -4.47 23.97
C LYS A 324 -11.58 -4.22 22.90
N LEU A 325 -12.76 -4.81 23.09
CA LEU A 325 -13.98 -4.45 22.38
C LEU A 325 -14.83 -3.55 23.25
N GLN A 326 -15.43 -2.53 22.64
CA GLN A 326 -16.37 -1.63 23.29
C GLN A 326 -17.68 -1.64 22.52
N TYR A 327 -18.79 -1.90 23.22
CA TYR A 327 -20.13 -1.82 22.65
C TYR A 327 -20.79 -0.53 23.16
N ARG A 328 -21.07 0.40 22.25
CA ARG A 328 -21.78 1.65 22.61
C ARG A 328 -23.13 1.34 23.28
N ALA A 329 -23.45 2.07 24.34
CA ALA A 329 -24.75 2.01 24.99
C ALA A 329 -25.88 2.37 24.01
N GLY A 330 -27.00 1.65 24.09
CA GLY A 330 -28.15 1.84 23.23
C GLY A 330 -29.01 0.58 23.13
N GLU A 331 -29.92 0.57 22.17
CA GLU A 331 -30.67 -0.65 21.82
C GLU A 331 -29.75 -1.63 21.10
N GLY A 332 -29.79 -2.90 21.53
CA GLY A 332 -28.98 -3.96 20.96
C GLY A 332 -29.13 -5.25 21.76
N GLU A 333 -28.81 -6.37 21.14
CA GLU A 333 -28.76 -7.67 21.82
C GLU A 333 -27.37 -7.95 22.38
N ASN A 334 -27.31 -8.86 23.37
CA ASN A 334 -26.05 -9.40 23.85
C ASN A 334 -25.40 -10.25 22.76
N LEU A 335 -24.12 -10.03 22.51
CA LEU A 335 -23.36 -10.73 21.49
C LEU A 335 -22.43 -11.76 22.12
N PHE A 336 -22.39 -12.97 21.58
CA PHE A 336 -21.37 -13.96 21.91
C PHE A 336 -20.19 -13.83 20.95
N ILE A 337 -19.01 -13.52 21.50
CA ILE A 337 -17.80 -13.24 20.74
C ILE A 337 -16.69 -14.19 21.22
N THR A 338 -15.96 -14.74 20.26
CA THR A 338 -14.70 -15.46 20.48
C THR A 338 -13.57 -14.70 19.81
N THR A 339 -12.55 -14.33 20.56
CA THR A 339 -11.34 -13.68 20.04
C THR A 339 -10.16 -14.64 20.08
N LYS A 340 -9.25 -14.51 19.11
CA LYS A 340 -7.92 -15.15 19.15
C LYS A 340 -6.85 -14.10 18.95
N VAL A 341 -5.81 -14.11 19.75
CA VAL A 341 -4.63 -13.26 19.55
C VAL A 341 -3.40 -14.13 19.37
N TYR A 342 -2.72 -13.95 18.25
CA TYR A 342 -1.47 -14.63 17.90
C TYR A 342 -0.32 -13.73 18.26
N TYR A 343 0.51 -14.09 19.23
CA TYR A 343 1.56 -13.20 19.73
C TYR A 343 2.82 -13.97 20.16
N ASN A 344 3.93 -13.26 20.25
CA ASN A 344 5.17 -13.80 20.82
C ASN A 344 5.94 -12.72 21.59
N THR A 345 7.07 -13.11 22.17
CA THR A 345 7.96 -12.23 22.94
C THR A 345 9.15 -11.70 22.12
N GLU A 346 9.06 -11.75 20.79
CA GLU A 346 10.07 -11.16 19.89
C GLU A 346 9.94 -9.64 19.95
N ALA A 347 10.85 -8.99 20.67
CA ALA A 347 10.81 -7.56 20.91
C ALA A 347 10.98 -6.75 19.62
N ARG A 348 10.37 -5.56 19.61
CA ARG A 348 10.57 -4.57 18.54
C ARG A 348 12.02 -4.06 18.54
N ASN A 349 12.64 -3.99 17.36
CA ASN A 349 13.82 -3.17 17.17
C ASN A 349 13.40 -1.70 16.94
N LYS A 350 13.55 -0.85 17.96
CA LYS A 350 13.08 0.54 17.90
C LYS A 350 13.75 1.41 16.83
N GLN A 351 14.95 1.04 16.39
CA GLN A 351 15.70 1.78 15.38
C GLN A 351 15.20 1.46 13.96
N ASP A 352 14.75 0.23 13.77
CA ASP A 352 14.45 -0.32 12.45
C ASP A 352 12.97 -0.66 12.25
N GLU A 353 12.11 -0.68 13.27
CA GLU A 353 10.69 -1.02 13.16
C GLU A 353 9.79 0.07 13.76
N GLY A 354 8.65 0.35 13.12
CA GLY A 354 7.56 1.14 13.69
C GLY A 354 6.53 0.27 14.42
N LYS A 355 5.56 0.91 15.07
CA LYS A 355 4.36 0.26 15.62
C LYS A 355 3.17 0.52 14.69
N LEU A 356 2.23 -0.40 14.61
CA LEU A 356 1.04 -0.24 13.77
C LEU A 356 0.07 0.74 14.43
N TYR A 357 -0.38 1.72 13.65
CA TYR A 357 -1.44 2.65 14.00
C TYR A 357 -2.50 2.66 12.90
N THR A 358 -3.68 3.17 13.27
CA THR A 358 -4.77 3.39 12.33
C THR A 358 -5.38 4.77 12.53
N PHE A 359 -5.82 5.37 11.44
CA PHE A 359 -6.58 6.62 11.47
C PHE A 359 -7.91 6.40 10.77
N TRP A 360 -8.99 6.55 11.53
CA TRP A 360 -10.36 6.48 11.02
C TRP A 360 -10.90 7.88 10.84
N HIS A 361 -11.40 8.14 9.64
CA HIS A 361 -11.98 9.41 9.26
C HIS A 361 -13.33 9.14 8.59
N ARG A 362 -14.31 10.00 8.88
CA ARG A 362 -15.55 10.07 8.12
C ARG A 362 -15.93 11.53 7.98
N GLU A 363 -16.23 11.93 6.76
CA GLU A 363 -16.65 13.28 6.43
C GLU A 363 -17.83 13.22 5.47
N ILE A 364 -18.89 13.96 5.82
CA ILE A 364 -20.06 14.12 4.97
C ILE A 364 -19.95 15.47 4.30
N ASN A 365 -20.00 15.45 2.97
CA ASN A 365 -19.87 16.59 2.09
C ASN A 365 -18.57 17.39 2.35
N PRO A 366 -17.39 16.80 2.06
CA PRO A 366 -16.12 17.47 2.20
C PRO A 366 -16.11 18.84 1.52
N LYS A 367 -15.30 19.74 2.05
CA LYS A 367 -15.29 21.14 1.60
C LYS A 367 -14.87 21.23 0.14
N GLN A 368 -15.66 21.97 -0.64
CA GLN A 368 -15.36 22.17 -2.06
C GLN A 368 -13.97 22.77 -2.27
N GLY A 369 -13.22 22.21 -3.23
CA GLY A 369 -11.85 22.60 -3.54
C GLY A 369 -10.80 21.93 -2.67
N GLU A 370 -11.18 21.16 -1.65
CA GLU A 370 -10.28 20.41 -0.77
C GLU A 370 -10.45 18.91 -1.00
N CYS A 371 -9.35 18.15 -0.96
CA CYS A 371 -9.43 16.70 -1.03
C CYS A 371 -10.00 16.14 0.28
N TYR A 372 -10.55 14.94 0.22
CA TYR A 372 -10.79 14.15 1.42
C TYR A 372 -9.49 13.51 1.90
N ASP A 373 -9.13 13.72 3.16
CA ASP A 373 -7.89 13.22 3.74
C ASP A 373 -8.01 11.76 4.18
N PHE A 374 -7.12 10.90 3.67
CA PHE A 374 -6.92 9.56 4.22
C PHE A 374 -5.99 9.58 5.43
N LEU A 375 -4.91 10.37 5.40
CA LEU A 375 -3.99 10.53 6.53
C LEU A 375 -3.14 11.80 6.35
N SER A 376 -2.94 12.54 7.45
CA SER A 376 -1.92 13.59 7.58
C SER A 376 -1.18 13.38 8.89
N VAL A 377 0.12 13.09 8.84
CA VAL A 377 0.90 12.73 10.03
C VAL A 377 2.35 13.21 9.92
N LYS A 378 2.96 13.47 11.08
CA LYS A 378 4.38 13.81 11.21
C LYS A 378 5.11 12.72 11.97
N GLY A 379 6.37 12.49 11.64
CA GLY A 379 7.21 11.45 12.24
C GLY A 379 7.90 10.61 11.19
N ARG A 380 8.53 9.53 11.63
CA ARG A 380 9.20 8.56 10.76
C ARG A 380 8.36 7.29 10.67
N GLY A 381 7.99 6.91 9.47
CA GLY A 381 6.98 5.88 9.28
C GLY A 381 6.83 5.38 7.87
N HIS A 382 5.78 4.59 7.67
CA HIS A 382 5.33 4.18 6.35
C HIS A 382 3.85 3.83 6.32
N TYR A 383 3.18 4.22 5.25
CA TYR A 383 1.78 3.88 4.97
C TYR A 383 1.68 2.48 4.36
N VAL A 384 0.71 1.68 4.83
CA VAL A 384 0.56 0.26 4.46
C VAL A 384 -0.84 -0.18 4.05
N GLY A 385 -1.85 0.69 4.12
CA GLY A 385 -3.14 0.35 3.52
C GLY A 385 -4.23 1.37 3.74
N THR A 386 -5.25 1.26 2.89
CA THR A 386 -6.47 2.06 2.91
C THR A 386 -7.67 1.14 2.77
N ILE A 387 -8.70 1.37 3.58
CA ILE A 387 -10.07 0.92 3.34
C ILE A 387 -10.89 2.20 3.15
N HIS A 388 -11.76 2.26 2.14
CA HIS A 388 -12.53 3.46 1.81
C HIS A 388 -13.94 3.06 1.38
N ASN A 389 -14.95 3.56 2.08
CA ASN A 389 -16.35 3.51 1.69
C ASN A 389 -16.79 4.88 1.20
N ALA A 390 -17.63 4.87 0.15
CA ALA A 390 -18.02 6.05 -0.56
C ALA A 390 -19.50 6.01 -0.91
N GLN A 391 -20.26 7.03 -0.50
CA GLN A 391 -21.66 7.16 -0.86
C GLN A 391 -22.00 8.59 -1.32
N GLY A 392 -22.36 8.76 -2.58
CA GLY A 392 -22.87 10.00 -3.13
C GLY A 392 -24.16 10.43 -2.45
N LEU A 393 -24.33 11.74 -2.25
CA LEU A 393 -25.55 12.29 -1.63
C LEU A 393 -26.74 12.34 -2.60
N TYR A 394 -26.50 12.06 -3.88
CA TYR A 394 -27.53 11.99 -4.92
C TYR A 394 -27.54 10.59 -5.55
N PRO A 395 -28.70 9.90 -5.57
CA PRO A 395 -28.79 8.55 -6.12
C PRO A 395 -28.51 8.53 -7.63
N ASN A 396 -28.05 7.39 -8.15
CA ASN A 396 -27.74 7.18 -9.58
C ASN A 396 -26.62 8.07 -10.13
N ASN A 397 -25.73 8.58 -9.29
CA ASN A 397 -24.58 9.38 -9.71
C ASN A 397 -23.31 8.89 -9.00
N MET A 398 -22.36 8.35 -9.76
CA MET A 398 -21.08 7.84 -9.24
C MET A 398 -19.90 8.79 -9.45
N VAL A 399 -20.12 9.99 -10.01
CA VAL A 399 -19.03 10.89 -10.43
C VAL A 399 -18.14 11.32 -9.25
N PHE A 400 -18.64 11.26 -8.01
CA PHE A 400 -17.81 11.48 -6.83
C PHE A 400 -16.58 10.57 -6.79
N PHE A 401 -16.63 9.39 -7.42
CA PHE A 401 -15.59 8.37 -7.44
C PHE A 401 -14.68 8.42 -8.69
N GLU A 402 -14.65 9.56 -9.39
CA GLU A 402 -13.69 9.83 -10.46
C GLU A 402 -12.36 10.40 -9.95
N GLY A 403 -12.32 10.87 -8.69
CA GLY A 403 -11.25 11.74 -8.21
C GLY A 403 -9.89 11.05 -8.05
N ASP A 404 -8.83 11.80 -8.34
CA ASP A 404 -7.45 11.33 -8.23
C ASP A 404 -6.95 11.26 -6.78
N ASP A 405 -6.17 10.22 -6.46
CA ASP A 405 -5.40 10.17 -5.22
C ASP A 405 -4.12 11.00 -5.34
N SER A 406 -3.72 11.67 -4.27
CA SER A 406 -2.47 12.44 -4.20
C SER A 406 -1.71 12.12 -2.92
N THR A 407 -0.43 11.79 -3.05
CA THR A 407 0.44 11.52 -1.90
C THR A 407 1.66 12.44 -1.88
N TYR A 408 1.83 13.11 -0.74
CA TYR A 408 2.98 13.94 -0.42
C TYR A 408 3.82 13.25 0.66
N VAL A 409 5.11 13.13 0.39
CA VAL A 409 6.09 12.55 1.31
C VAL A 409 7.22 13.54 1.50
N ASP A 410 7.45 13.92 2.76
CA ASP A 410 8.50 14.83 3.18
C ASP A 410 8.53 16.13 2.36
N GLY A 411 7.36 16.77 2.21
CA GLY A 411 7.19 18.06 1.53
C GLY A 411 7.19 18.03 -0.01
N LYS A 412 7.19 16.85 -0.65
CA LYS A 412 7.09 16.73 -2.11
C LYS A 412 5.98 15.75 -2.50
N MET A 413 5.13 16.14 -3.47
CA MET A 413 4.22 15.22 -4.14
C MET A 413 5.03 14.13 -4.86
N ARG A 414 4.81 12.87 -4.48
CA ARG A 414 5.52 11.70 -5.04
C ARG A 414 4.60 10.83 -5.89
N ILE A 415 3.30 10.87 -5.62
CA ILE A 415 2.29 10.04 -6.27
C ILE A 415 1.10 10.91 -6.62
N HIS A 416 0.61 10.74 -7.85
CA HIS A 416 -0.65 11.28 -8.34
C HIS A 416 -1.36 10.17 -9.12
N GLY A 417 -2.61 9.89 -8.74
CA GLY A 417 -3.51 8.91 -9.32
C GLY A 417 -4.04 9.32 -10.69
N THR A 418 -5.10 8.62 -11.12
CA THR A 418 -5.80 8.82 -12.41
C THR A 418 -7.31 8.54 -12.32
N GLY A 419 -7.81 8.30 -11.11
CA GLY A 419 -9.16 7.86 -10.81
C GLY A 419 -9.27 7.20 -9.43
N SER A 420 -10.43 7.25 -8.78
CA SER A 420 -10.58 6.66 -7.44
C SER A 420 -10.57 5.13 -7.49
N GLU A 421 -11.17 4.51 -8.50
CA GLU A 421 -11.08 3.06 -8.69
C GLU A 421 -9.66 2.63 -9.07
N ASP A 422 -8.96 3.46 -9.85
CA ASP A 422 -7.61 3.20 -10.35
C ASP A 422 -6.61 3.04 -9.19
N TYR A 423 -6.76 3.86 -8.15
CA TYR A 423 -5.99 3.76 -6.91
C TYR A 423 -6.01 2.33 -6.32
N TYR A 424 -7.16 1.67 -6.38
CA TYR A 424 -7.40 0.31 -5.88
C TYR A 424 -7.06 -0.79 -6.91
N ASN A 425 -6.31 -0.46 -7.96
CA ASN A 425 -6.08 -1.31 -9.14
C ASN A 425 -7.35 -1.65 -9.93
N GLY A 426 -8.41 -0.87 -9.75
CA GLY A 426 -9.66 -0.99 -10.48
C GLY A 426 -9.56 -0.50 -11.91
N GLY A 427 -10.73 -0.22 -12.48
CA GLY A 427 -10.89 0.50 -13.74
C GLY A 427 -12.31 0.35 -14.25
N TRP A 428 -12.78 1.34 -15.01
CA TRP A 428 -14.04 1.26 -15.75
C TRP A 428 -15.25 0.96 -14.84
N TYR A 429 -15.50 1.80 -13.84
CA TYR A 429 -16.49 1.53 -12.79
C TYR A 429 -17.93 1.34 -13.24
N ASP A 430 -18.31 1.87 -14.41
CA ASP A 430 -19.66 1.69 -14.97
C ASP A 430 -19.78 0.54 -15.99
N LEU A 431 -18.72 -0.24 -16.22
CA LEU A 431 -18.76 -1.35 -17.18
C LEU A 431 -19.04 -2.71 -16.50
N PRO A 432 -19.94 -3.54 -17.07
CA PRO A 432 -20.19 -4.89 -16.56
C PRO A 432 -18.93 -5.76 -16.48
N GLY A 433 -18.73 -6.41 -15.33
CA GLY A 433 -17.60 -7.31 -15.09
C GLY A 433 -16.27 -6.61 -14.79
N LYS A 434 -16.30 -5.28 -14.58
CA LYS A 434 -15.16 -4.46 -14.21
C LYS A 434 -15.24 -4.12 -12.71
N TRP A 435 -15.24 -2.85 -12.34
CA TRP A 435 -15.36 -2.45 -10.92
C TRP A 435 -16.80 -2.54 -10.36
N ASN A 436 -17.79 -2.78 -11.22
CA ASN A 436 -19.21 -2.71 -10.89
C ASN A 436 -19.78 -3.83 -9.97
N CYS A 437 -18.95 -4.51 -9.18
CA CYS A 437 -19.39 -5.45 -8.14
C CYS A 437 -18.33 -5.65 -7.04
N ALA A 438 -18.80 -6.04 -5.85
CA ALA A 438 -17.92 -6.41 -4.74
C ALA A 438 -17.02 -7.62 -5.12
N LYS A 439 -15.70 -7.43 -5.06
CA LYS A 439 -14.72 -8.46 -5.37
C LYS A 439 -13.40 -8.15 -4.67
N SER A 440 -12.92 -9.11 -3.87
CA SER A 440 -11.59 -9.07 -3.26
C SER A 440 -10.56 -9.81 -4.11
N LEU A 441 -9.37 -9.21 -4.23
CA LEU A 441 -8.12 -9.79 -4.69
C LEU A 441 -7.15 -9.84 -3.49
N PRO A 442 -5.95 -10.45 -3.61
CA PRO A 442 -5.07 -10.68 -2.46
C PRO A 442 -4.80 -9.44 -1.60
N ILE A 443 -4.57 -8.27 -2.20
CA ILE A 443 -4.22 -7.05 -1.45
C ILE A 443 -5.04 -5.82 -1.85
N HIS A 444 -6.07 -5.98 -2.67
CA HIS A 444 -6.94 -4.88 -3.09
C HIS A 444 -8.31 -5.40 -3.55
N GLY A 445 -9.26 -4.50 -3.78
CA GLY A 445 -10.56 -4.88 -4.35
C GLY A 445 -11.63 -3.83 -4.21
N CYS A 446 -12.80 -4.14 -4.77
CA CYS A 446 -14.02 -3.34 -4.67
C CYS A 446 -14.88 -3.89 -3.52
N LEU A 447 -15.33 -3.01 -2.62
CA LEU A 447 -16.15 -3.36 -1.46
C LEU A 447 -17.64 -3.48 -1.82
N ASP A 448 -18.14 -2.61 -2.68
CA ASP A 448 -19.52 -2.59 -3.15
C ASP A 448 -19.63 -1.78 -4.43
N TYR A 449 -20.69 -2.01 -5.19
CA TYR A 449 -21.13 -1.10 -6.23
C TYR A 449 -22.66 -1.16 -6.31
N HIS A 450 -23.30 -0.03 -6.04
CA HIS A 450 -24.75 0.08 -6.01
C HIS A 450 -25.21 1.43 -6.57
N LEU A 451 -25.41 1.50 -7.89
CA LEU A 451 -25.76 2.73 -8.61
C LEU A 451 -26.98 3.46 -8.04
N GLN A 452 -28.08 2.75 -7.73
CA GLN A 452 -29.30 3.41 -7.24
C GLN A 452 -29.12 4.09 -5.88
N ALA A 453 -28.14 3.63 -5.09
CA ALA A 453 -27.81 4.21 -3.79
C ALA A 453 -26.57 5.12 -3.88
N ALA A 454 -26.00 5.28 -5.09
CA ALA A 454 -24.75 5.98 -5.35
C ALA A 454 -23.62 5.54 -4.42
N ARG A 455 -23.46 4.23 -4.22
CA ARG A 455 -22.53 3.67 -3.24
C ARG A 455 -21.48 2.79 -3.88
N THR A 456 -20.23 2.97 -3.47
CA THR A 456 -19.11 2.09 -3.80
C THR A 456 -18.03 2.15 -2.72
N GLY A 457 -16.86 1.58 -2.96
CA GLY A 457 -15.75 1.62 -2.05
C GLY A 457 -14.65 0.66 -2.47
N GLY A 458 -13.45 0.89 -1.97
CA GLY A 458 -12.28 0.10 -2.30
C GLY A 458 -11.39 -0.16 -1.10
N PHE A 459 -10.52 -1.15 -1.24
CA PHE A 459 -9.39 -1.32 -0.33
C PHE A 459 -8.12 -1.61 -1.10
N ARG A 460 -6.98 -1.20 -0.55
CA ARG A 460 -5.65 -1.55 -1.04
C ARG A 460 -4.66 -1.57 0.11
N PHE A 461 -3.89 -2.64 0.21
CA PHE A 461 -2.78 -2.80 1.14
C PHE A 461 -1.47 -2.92 0.37
N TYR A 462 -0.39 -2.48 1.01
CA TYR A 462 0.93 -2.40 0.41
C TYR A 462 1.84 -3.44 1.05
N THR A 463 2.69 -4.05 0.22
CA THR A 463 3.72 -5.00 0.69
C THR A 463 5.09 -4.41 0.38
N THR A 464 5.64 -4.74 -0.78
CA THR A 464 6.93 -4.22 -1.24
C THR A 464 6.83 -2.77 -1.73
N ASP A 465 5.64 -2.25 -1.97
CA ASP A 465 5.32 -0.90 -2.42
C ASP A 465 4.87 0.06 -1.29
N LYS A 466 5.12 -0.28 -0.01
CA LYS A 466 4.79 0.59 1.13
C LYS A 466 5.43 1.97 1.06
N LEU A 467 4.68 3.00 1.46
CA LEU A 467 5.06 4.40 1.24
C LEU A 467 5.81 4.95 2.47
N SER A 468 7.14 4.91 2.41
CA SER A 468 8.01 5.33 3.53
C SER A 468 8.24 6.83 3.56
N PHE A 469 8.32 7.40 4.76
CA PHE A 469 8.53 8.82 5.02
C PHE A 469 9.39 9.03 6.28
N GLU A 470 10.19 10.09 6.31
CA GLU A 470 11.12 10.36 7.42
C GLU A 470 10.70 11.55 8.29
N LYS A 471 9.80 12.41 7.81
CA LYS A 471 9.36 13.63 8.50
C LYS A 471 7.85 13.78 8.51
N GLU A 472 7.21 13.61 7.36
CA GLU A 472 5.77 13.82 7.23
C GLU A 472 5.18 13.06 6.03
N PHE A 473 3.92 12.69 6.20
CA PHE A 473 3.13 12.00 5.19
C PHE A 473 1.76 12.65 5.10
N TYR A 474 1.32 12.87 3.87
CA TYR A 474 -0.05 13.23 3.56
C TYR A 474 -0.53 12.38 2.39
N MET A 475 -1.75 11.87 2.52
CA MET A 475 -2.49 11.26 1.43
C MET A 475 -3.95 11.70 1.48
N GLY A 476 -4.46 12.12 0.33
CA GLY A 476 -5.87 12.46 0.15
C GLY A 476 -6.37 12.01 -1.22
N ILE A 477 -7.67 12.12 -1.42
CA ILE A 477 -8.35 11.77 -2.67
C ILE A 477 -9.34 12.85 -3.04
N GLU A 478 -9.41 13.16 -4.33
CA GLU A 478 -10.42 14.08 -4.85
C GLU A 478 -11.82 13.45 -4.82
N HIS A 479 -12.85 14.30 -4.82
CA HIS A 479 -14.24 13.87 -4.90
C HIS A 479 -14.95 14.53 -6.09
N GLY A 480 -14.99 13.82 -7.21
CA GLY A 480 -15.40 14.34 -8.50
C GLY A 480 -14.27 14.38 -9.53
N MET A 481 -14.62 14.79 -10.75
CA MET A 481 -13.67 14.86 -11.88
C MET A 481 -12.65 16.01 -11.76
N THR A 482 -13.07 17.15 -11.22
CA THR A 482 -12.20 18.32 -11.03
C THR A 482 -12.70 19.18 -9.88
N GLY A 483 -11.78 19.85 -9.19
CA GLY A 483 -12.07 20.91 -8.23
C GLY A 483 -12.86 20.47 -6.99
N ASN A 484 -12.94 19.16 -6.71
CA ASN A 484 -13.55 18.62 -5.50
C ASN A 484 -14.99 19.13 -5.29
N THR A 485 -15.84 18.93 -6.30
CA THR A 485 -17.16 19.60 -6.35
C THR A 485 -18.35 18.69 -6.07
N TYR A 486 -18.14 17.38 -5.93
CA TYR A 486 -19.23 16.42 -5.82
C TYR A 486 -19.55 16.08 -4.36
N PRO A 487 -20.80 16.30 -3.90
CA PRO A 487 -21.21 15.98 -2.53
C PRO A 487 -21.20 14.48 -2.26
N VAL A 488 -20.50 14.07 -1.20
CA VAL A 488 -20.27 12.67 -0.89
C VAL A 488 -20.10 12.42 0.61
N ASP A 489 -20.50 11.25 1.10
CA ASP A 489 -20.18 10.72 2.43
C ASP A 489 -19.06 9.70 2.27
N TYR A 490 -17.85 10.09 2.69
CA TYR A 490 -16.65 9.25 2.68
C TYR A 490 -16.32 8.80 4.08
N SER A 491 -15.99 7.53 4.24
CA SER A 491 -15.32 7.01 5.42
C SER A 491 -14.10 6.17 5.03
N SER A 492 -13.03 6.30 5.79
CA SER A 492 -11.80 5.58 5.50
C SER A 492 -11.07 5.13 6.75
N VAL A 493 -10.25 4.09 6.58
CA VAL A 493 -9.24 3.66 7.54
C VAL A 493 -7.90 3.65 6.84
N ALA A 494 -6.99 4.50 7.31
CA ALA A 494 -5.57 4.45 6.98
C ALA A 494 -4.85 3.52 7.96
N PHE A 495 -3.98 2.65 7.43
CA PHE A 495 -3.09 1.78 8.20
C PHE A 495 -1.66 2.22 7.94
N TYR A 496 -0.91 2.49 9.01
CA TYR A 496 0.48 2.97 8.90
C TYR A 496 1.32 2.52 10.09
N TYR A 497 2.64 2.49 9.90
CA TYR A 497 3.59 2.31 10.99
C TYR A 497 4.28 3.63 11.30
N LEU A 498 4.48 3.91 12.58
CA LEU A 498 5.15 5.12 13.07
C LEU A 498 6.11 4.77 14.20
N ASP A 499 7.18 5.54 14.36
CA ASP A 499 8.16 5.36 15.44
C ASP A 499 7.57 5.65 16.83
N LYS A 500 6.66 6.63 16.90
CA LYS A 500 5.90 7.07 18.07
C LYS A 500 4.61 7.78 17.60
N PRO A 501 3.53 7.78 18.39
CA PRO A 501 2.25 8.38 18.00
C PRO A 501 2.30 9.90 17.82
#